data_AF-A0A6P5YGS7-F1
#
_entry.id   AF-A0A6P5YGS7-F1
#
_cell.length_a   1.000
_cell.length_b   1.000
_cell.length_c   1.000
_cell.angle_alpha   90.00
_cell.angle_beta   90.00
_cell.angle_gamma   90.00
#
_symmetry.space_group_name_H-M   'P 1'
#
loop_
_entity.id
_entity.type
_entity.pdbx_description
1 polymer ?
#
loop_
_entity_poly.entity_id
_entity_poly.type
_entity_poly.pdbx_seq_one_letter_code
_entity_poly.pdbx_strand_id
1 'polypeptide(L)'
;MSNPSTGTPSKSKVGSSQPSETSFKRKRGVFQKDLQHMMYGFGDDANPLPETVALVEDIVVEYVTDLAHKAQDIGSKRGKLSVEDFLYLIRKDLPKLNRCTELLSMQEELKQARKAFEVDEEKLGTLE
;
A
#
# COMPACT_ATOMS: atom_id res chain seq x y z
N MET A 1 -31.85 66.04 18.58
CA MET A 1 -30.63 65.22 18.53
C MET A 1 -30.60 64.53 17.18
N SER A 2 -29.83 65.10 16.26
CA SER A 2 -29.76 64.74 14.85
C SER A 2 -28.56 63.82 14.64
N ASN A 3 -28.75 62.69 13.96
CA ASN A 3 -27.65 61.81 13.52
C ASN A 3 -27.99 61.25 12.13
N PRO A 4 -27.13 61.39 11.12
CA PRO A 4 -27.19 60.57 9.92
C PRO A 4 -26.09 59.50 9.97
N SER A 5 -26.44 58.22 9.79
CA SER A 5 -25.47 57.15 9.53
C SER A 5 -25.42 56.85 8.03
N THR A 6 -24.22 56.97 7.47
CA THR A 6 -23.90 56.78 6.06
C THR A 6 -23.44 55.36 5.77
N GLY A 7 -24.05 54.73 4.76
CA GLY A 7 -23.40 53.99 3.68
C GLY A 7 -22.60 52.70 4.00
N THR A 8 -23.12 51.56 3.54
CA THR A 8 -22.34 50.38 3.15
C THR A 8 -21.57 50.65 1.85
N PRO A 9 -20.48 49.90 1.56
CA PRO A 9 -20.67 48.82 0.59
C PRO A 9 -19.90 47.53 0.88
N SER A 10 -20.53 46.47 0.39
CA SER A 10 -20.15 45.07 0.28
C SER A 10 -18.77 44.84 -0.37
N LYS A 11 -17.95 43.97 0.24
CA LYS A 11 -16.86 43.27 -0.46
C LYS A 11 -17.04 41.76 -0.29
N SER A 12 -17.47 41.14 -1.38
CA SER A 12 -17.43 39.70 -1.63
C SER A 12 -16.00 39.19 -1.56
N LYS A 13 -15.69 38.33 -0.58
CA LYS A 13 -14.41 37.63 -0.50
C LYS A 13 -14.51 36.36 -1.35
N VAL A 14 -13.86 36.43 -2.52
CA VAL A 14 -13.63 35.34 -3.46
C VAL A 14 -12.99 34.16 -2.71
N GLY A 15 -13.58 32.98 -2.85
CA GLY A 15 -13.05 31.72 -2.32
C GLY A 15 -11.75 31.37 -3.03
N SER A 16 -10.64 31.38 -2.29
CA SER A 16 -9.41 30.71 -2.70
C SER A 16 -9.62 29.21 -2.49
N SER A 17 -9.86 28.48 -3.57
CA SER A 17 -9.68 27.02 -3.60
C SER A 17 -8.20 26.73 -3.36
N GLN A 18 -7.83 26.48 -2.09
CA GLN A 18 -6.53 25.88 -1.79
C GLN A 18 -6.50 24.50 -2.46
N PRO A 19 -5.48 24.18 -3.27
CA PRO A 19 -5.19 22.79 -3.54
C PRO A 19 -4.89 22.13 -2.19
N SER A 20 -5.61 21.05 -1.89
CA SER A 20 -5.31 20.21 -0.75
C SER A 20 -3.91 19.62 -0.95
N GLU A 21 -2.89 20.31 -0.44
CA GLU A 21 -1.61 19.69 -0.16
C GLU A 21 -1.79 18.71 0.99
N THR A 22 -2.41 17.57 0.69
CA THR A 22 -2.08 16.33 1.40
C THR A 22 -0.72 15.91 0.88
N SER A 23 0.32 16.71 1.16
CA SER A 23 1.68 16.21 1.19
C SER A 23 1.72 15.25 2.37
N PHE A 24 1.23 14.03 2.15
CA PHE A 24 1.66 12.89 2.94
C PHE A 24 3.17 13.01 2.97
N LYS A 25 3.75 13.37 4.11
CA LYS A 25 5.20 13.40 4.29
C LYS A 25 5.64 11.97 4.05
N ARG A 26 5.97 11.65 2.80
CA ARG A 26 6.37 10.31 2.38
C ARG A 26 7.58 10.01 3.24
N LYS A 27 7.43 9.04 4.15
CA LYS A 27 8.54 8.59 4.97
C LYS A 27 9.52 7.94 4.00
N ARG A 28 10.51 8.71 3.55
CA ARG A 28 11.56 8.23 2.66
C ARG A 28 12.49 7.31 3.44
N GLY A 29 13.11 6.36 2.75
CA GLY A 29 14.06 5.43 3.35
C GLY A 29 13.43 4.26 4.09
N VAL A 30 12.14 3.97 3.89
CA VAL A 30 11.47 2.83 4.54
C VAL A 30 11.95 1.51 3.93
N PHE A 31 12.21 1.50 2.62
CA PHE A 31 12.57 0.28 1.89
C PHE A 31 14.04 0.22 1.48
N GLN A 32 14.86 1.23 1.76
CA GLN A 32 16.23 1.30 1.25
C GLN A 32 17.08 0.08 1.59
N LYS A 33 16.99 -0.41 2.84
CA LYS A 33 17.74 -1.61 3.26
C LYS A 33 17.30 -2.84 2.46
N ASP A 34 16.00 -3.07 2.32
CA ASP A 34 15.48 -4.25 1.64
C ASP A 34 15.71 -4.17 0.12
N LEU A 35 15.60 -2.96 -0.45
CA LEU A 35 15.87 -2.71 -1.86
C LEU A 35 17.33 -2.96 -2.23
N GLN A 36 18.31 -2.60 -1.38
CA GLN A 36 19.72 -2.92 -1.63
C GLN A 36 19.93 -4.44 -1.80
N HIS A 37 19.39 -5.25 -0.88
CA HIS A 37 19.51 -6.71 -0.97
C HIS A 37 18.77 -7.27 -2.19
N MET A 38 17.62 -6.69 -2.53
CA MET A 38 16.86 -7.09 -3.71
C MET A 38 17.61 -6.77 -5.00
N MET A 39 18.18 -5.57 -5.11
CA MET A 39 18.97 -5.12 -6.26
C MET A 39 20.17 -6.04 -6.48
N TYR A 40 20.91 -6.38 -5.41
CA TYR A 40 21.98 -7.38 -5.48
C TYR A 40 21.46 -8.76 -5.94
N GLY A 41 20.30 -9.19 -5.44
CA GLY A 41 19.65 -10.44 -5.86
C GLY A 41 19.25 -10.46 -7.34
N PHE A 42 19.05 -9.29 -7.96
CA PHE A 42 18.83 -9.12 -9.41
C PHE A 42 20.11 -8.84 -10.21
N GLY A 43 21.28 -8.90 -9.56
CA GLY A 43 22.59 -8.81 -10.20
C GLY A 43 23.26 -7.43 -10.16
N ASP A 44 22.74 -6.49 -9.36
CA ASP A 44 23.42 -5.21 -9.09
C ASP A 44 24.61 -5.39 -8.12
N ASP A 45 25.36 -4.30 -7.86
CA ASP A 45 26.44 -4.28 -6.87
C ASP A 45 25.93 -4.57 -5.45
N ALA A 46 26.78 -5.15 -4.60
CA ALA A 46 26.46 -5.38 -3.19
C ALA A 46 26.24 -4.08 -2.40
N ASN A 47 26.84 -2.98 -2.85
CA ASN A 47 26.71 -1.63 -2.31
C ASN A 47 26.28 -0.66 -3.44
N PRO A 48 25.02 -0.73 -3.89
CA PRO A 48 24.54 0.15 -4.97
C PRO A 48 24.56 1.61 -4.53
N LEU A 49 24.64 2.53 -5.51
CA LEU A 49 24.65 3.96 -5.23
C LEU A 49 23.39 4.38 -4.44
N PRO A 50 23.52 5.17 -3.36
CA PRO A 50 22.38 5.62 -2.56
C PRO A 50 21.30 6.33 -3.39
N GLU A 51 21.71 7.08 -4.41
CA GLU A 51 20.83 7.78 -5.34
C GLU A 51 20.00 6.81 -6.18
N THR A 52 20.60 5.69 -6.62
CA THR A 52 19.89 4.63 -7.34
C THR A 52 18.86 3.96 -6.43
N VAL A 53 19.23 3.62 -5.20
CA VAL A 53 18.31 3.01 -4.24
C VAL A 53 17.14 3.95 -3.95
N ALA A 54 17.39 5.24 -3.75
CA ALA A 54 16.37 6.24 -3.51
C ALA A 54 15.41 6.40 -4.71
N LEU A 55 15.94 6.38 -5.94
CA LEU A 55 15.11 6.43 -7.14
C LEU A 55 14.26 5.17 -7.31
N VAL A 56 14.83 3.98 -7.08
CA VAL A 56 14.09 2.72 -7.11
C VAL A 56 13.00 2.70 -6.04
N GLU A 57 13.26 3.24 -4.85
CA GLU A 57 12.24 3.40 -3.80
C GLU A 57 11.06 4.25 -4.29
N ASP A 58 11.33 5.41 -4.92
CA ASP A 58 10.27 6.27 -5.46
C ASP A 58 9.46 5.55 -6.56
N ILE A 59 10.12 4.83 -7.47
CA ILE A 59 9.46 4.04 -8.53
C ILE A 59 8.58 2.93 -7.94
N VAL A 60 9.08 2.20 -6.93
CA VAL A 60 8.35 1.10 -6.30
C VAL A 60 7.13 1.63 -5.56
N VAL A 61 7.26 2.72 -4.81
CA VAL A 61 6.14 3.35 -4.10
C VAL A 61 5.06 3.81 -5.07
N GLU A 62 5.45 4.44 -6.18
CA GLU A 62 4.51 4.85 -7.25
C GLU A 62 3.79 3.63 -7.84
N TYR A 63 4.54 2.61 -8.25
CA TYR A 63 3.97 1.39 -8.84
C TYR A 63 2.98 0.68 -7.91
N VAL A 64 3.34 0.50 -6.63
CA VAL A 64 2.47 -0.18 -5.66
C VAL A 64 1.22 0.65 -5.38
N THR A 65 1.35 1.96 -5.29
CA THR A 65 0.21 2.88 -5.09
C THR A 65 -0.77 2.77 -6.26
N ASP A 66 -0.27 2.84 -7.49
CA ASP A 66 -1.07 2.71 -8.70
C ASP A 66 -1.74 1.35 -8.82
N LEU A 67 -1.02 0.28 -8.49
CA LEU A 67 -1.56 -1.07 -8.50
C LEU A 67 -2.70 -1.23 -7.48
N ALA A 68 -2.53 -0.68 -6.27
CA ALA A 68 -3.53 -0.70 -5.22
C ALA A 68 -4.79 0.08 -5.62
N HIS A 69 -4.65 1.26 -6.21
CA HIS A 69 -5.80 2.02 -6.72
C HIS A 69 -6.58 1.24 -7.79
N LYS A 70 -5.88 0.67 -8.77
CA LYS A 70 -6.51 -0.18 -9.81
C LYS A 70 -7.23 -1.38 -9.22
N ALA A 71 -6.67 -2.01 -8.17
CA ALA A 71 -7.29 -3.14 -7.51
C ALA A 71 -8.54 -2.71 -6.73
N GLN A 72 -8.46 -1.55 -6.07
CA GLN A 72 -9.59 -0.95 -5.37
C GLN A 72 -10.72 -0.56 -6.31
N ASP A 73 -10.46 -0.06 -7.51
CA ASP A 73 -11.51 0.24 -8.50
C ASP A 73 -12.30 -1.01 -8.91
N ILE A 74 -11.63 -2.16 -8.96
CA ILE A 74 -12.27 -3.46 -9.21
C ILE A 74 -13.09 -3.88 -7.98
N GLY A 75 -12.45 -3.90 -6.80
CA GLY A 75 -13.07 -4.34 -5.55
C GLY A 75 -14.23 -3.45 -5.08
N SER A 76 -14.23 -2.16 -5.44
CA SER A 76 -15.27 -1.18 -5.08
C SER A 76 -16.65 -1.59 -5.60
N LYS A 77 -16.74 -2.31 -6.73
CA LYS A 77 -18.01 -2.84 -7.26
C LYS A 77 -18.65 -3.87 -6.32
N ARG A 78 -17.83 -4.57 -5.53
CA ARG A 78 -18.24 -5.52 -4.50
C ARG A 78 -18.27 -4.89 -3.09
N GLY A 79 -17.80 -3.65 -2.96
CA GLY A 79 -17.66 -2.95 -1.68
C GLY A 79 -16.49 -3.43 -0.80
N LYS A 80 -15.60 -4.29 -1.32
CA LYS A 80 -14.40 -4.74 -0.60
C LYS A 80 -13.25 -5.09 -1.54
N LEU A 81 -12.04 -4.70 -1.15
CA LEU A 81 -10.78 -5.12 -1.78
C LEU A 81 -10.43 -6.54 -1.32
N SER A 82 -10.13 -7.44 -2.26
CA SER A 82 -9.56 -8.78 -1.97
C SER A 82 -8.30 -9.05 -2.79
N VAL A 83 -7.62 -10.15 -2.44
CA VAL A 83 -6.46 -10.67 -3.19
C VAL A 83 -6.81 -10.96 -4.65
N GLU A 84 -8.03 -11.41 -4.92
CA GLU A 84 -8.51 -11.73 -6.28
C GLU A 84 -8.46 -10.51 -7.21
N ASP A 85 -8.65 -9.30 -6.66
CA ASP A 85 -8.60 -8.05 -7.42
C ASP A 85 -7.18 -7.80 -7.96
N PHE A 86 -6.16 -8.13 -7.17
CA PHE A 86 -4.75 -8.09 -7.60
C PHE A 86 -4.43 -9.19 -8.62
N LEU A 87 -4.88 -10.42 -8.37
CA LEU A 87 -4.69 -11.53 -9.31
C LEU A 87 -5.32 -11.22 -10.67
N TYR A 88 -6.49 -10.57 -10.68
CA TYR A 88 -7.13 -10.12 -11.89
C TYR A 88 -6.27 -9.12 -12.67
N LEU A 89 -5.64 -8.15 -12.01
CA LEU A 89 -4.78 -7.17 -12.67
C LEU A 89 -3.58 -7.82 -13.37
N ILE A 90 -2.97 -8.83 -12.74
CA ILE A 90 -1.79 -9.52 -13.29
C ILE A 90 -2.13 -10.70 -14.20
N ARG A 91 -3.41 -11.00 -14.45
CA ARG A 91 -3.87 -12.22 -15.16
C ARG A 91 -3.26 -12.47 -16.54
N LYS A 92 -2.75 -11.42 -17.19
CA LYS A 92 -2.12 -11.50 -18.52
C LYS A 92 -0.63 -11.81 -18.46
N ASP A 93 -0.02 -11.70 -17.28
CA ASP A 93 1.38 -12.03 -17.01
C ASP A 93 1.40 -13.41 -16.32
N LEU A 94 1.44 -14.46 -17.13
CA LEU A 94 1.35 -15.84 -16.64
C LEU A 94 2.47 -16.19 -15.65
N PRO A 95 3.76 -15.83 -15.87
CA PRO A 95 4.79 -16.06 -14.87
C PRO A 95 4.49 -15.42 -13.51
N LYS A 96 4.06 -14.15 -13.50
CA LYS A 96 3.72 -13.45 -12.25
C LYS A 96 2.49 -14.06 -11.58
N LEU A 97 1.45 -14.39 -12.36
CA LEU A 97 0.23 -15.02 -11.85
C LEU A 97 0.51 -16.37 -11.21
N ASN A 98 1.31 -17.22 -11.88
CA ASN A 98 1.66 -18.54 -11.38
C ASN A 98 2.43 -18.42 -10.07
N ARG A 99 3.42 -17.52 -10.02
CA ARG A 99 4.20 -17.29 -8.80
C ARG A 99 3.35 -16.80 -7.65
N CYS A 100 2.43 -15.87 -7.89
CA CYS A 100 1.50 -15.40 -6.85
C CYS A 100 0.59 -16.53 -6.34
N THR A 101 0.07 -17.35 -7.25
CA THR A 101 -0.79 -18.49 -6.89
C THR A 101 -0.06 -19.51 -6.02
N GLU A 102 1.17 -19.85 -6.38
CA GLU A 102 2.05 -20.75 -5.61
C GLU A 102 2.28 -20.21 -4.19
N LEU A 103 2.70 -18.95 -4.06
CA LEU A 103 2.96 -18.33 -2.76
C LEU A 103 1.73 -18.28 -1.86
N LEU A 104 0.55 -18.03 -2.43
CA LEU A 104 -0.72 -18.05 -1.68
C LEU A 104 -1.08 -19.46 -1.21
N SER A 105 -0.86 -20.49 -2.02
CA SER A 105 -1.05 -21.89 -1.63
C SER A 105 -0.14 -22.25 -0.46
N MET A 106 1.16 -21.95 -0.58
CA MET A 106 2.14 -22.21 0.48
C MET A 106 1.80 -21.47 1.77
N GLN A 107 1.32 -20.23 1.69
CA GLN A 107 0.89 -19.47 2.86
C GLN A 107 -0.28 -20.16 3.58
N GLU A 108 -1.26 -20.68 2.83
CA GLU A 108 -2.41 -21.38 3.40
C GLU A 108 -1.99 -22.71 4.03
N GLU A 109 -1.08 -23.47 3.39
CA GLU A 109 -0.48 -24.69 3.95
C GLU A 109 0.24 -24.41 5.28
N LEU A 110 1.07 -23.36 5.34
CA LEU A 110 1.75 -22.94 6.57
C LEU A 110 0.77 -22.54 7.67
N LYS A 111 -0.32 -21.87 7.31
CA LYS A 111 -1.36 -21.48 8.25
C LYS A 111 -2.10 -22.69 8.82
N GLN A 112 -2.41 -23.68 7.98
CA GLN A 112 -3.02 -24.94 8.41
C GLN A 112 -2.08 -25.74 9.32
N ALA A 113 -0.80 -25.82 8.97
CA ALA A 113 0.21 -26.47 9.78
C ALA A 113 0.31 -25.83 11.18
N ARG A 114 0.37 -24.50 11.27
CA ARG A 114 0.40 -23.79 12.57
C ARG A 114 -0.83 -24.10 13.42
N LYS A 115 -2.03 -24.08 12.81
CA LYS A 115 -3.28 -24.37 13.51
C LYS A 115 -3.34 -25.80 14.07
N ALA A 116 -2.71 -26.76 13.41
CA ALA A 116 -2.68 -28.15 13.88
C ALA A 116 -1.92 -28.30 15.22
N PHE A 117 -0.97 -27.42 15.52
CA PHE A 117 -0.20 -27.43 16.77
C PHE A 117 -0.84 -26.59 17.89
N GLU A 118 -1.71 -25.64 17.58
CA GLU A 118 -2.44 -24.84 18.58
C GLU A 118 -3.54 -25.64 19.30
N VAL A 119 -3.94 -26.81 18.78
CA VAL A 119 -5.05 -27.62 19.30
C VAL A 119 -4.63 -28.54 20.49
N ASP A 120 -3.35 -28.61 20.83
CA ASP A 120 -2.84 -29.57 21.82
C ASP A 120 -2.63 -29.01 23.24
N GLU A 121 -2.71 -27.70 23.46
CA GLU A 121 -2.44 -27.12 24.79
C GLU A 121 -3.66 -27.20 25.74
N GLU A 122 -4.88 -27.04 25.22
CA GLU A 122 -6.11 -27.11 26.05
C GLU A 122 -6.54 -28.55 26.41
N LYS A 123 -6.16 -29.56 25.61
CA LYS A 123 -6.53 -30.97 25.84
C LYS A 123 -5.59 -31.70 26.80
N LEU A 124 -4.34 -31.23 26.97
CA LEU A 124 -3.39 -31.86 27.89
C LEU A 124 -3.62 -31.45 29.36
N GLY A 125 -4.15 -30.25 29.61
CA GLY A 125 -4.37 -29.72 30.96
C GLY A 125 -5.60 -30.25 31.72
N THR A 126 -6.36 -31.18 31.13
CA THR A 126 -7.56 -31.79 31.73
C THR A 126 -7.38 -33.27 32.12
N LEU A 127 -6.14 -33.78 32.07
CA LEU A 127 -5.79 -35.16 32.40
C LEU A 127 -5.15 -35.34 33.80
N GLU A 128 -5.23 -34.34 34.68
CA GLU A 128 -4.90 -34.46 36.11
C GLU A 128 -6.14 -34.32 37.01
#